data_AF-A0A955H020-F1
#
_entry.id   AF-A0A955H020-F1
#
_cell.length_a   1.000
_cell.length_b   1.000
_cell.length_c   1.000
_cell.angle_alpha   90.00
_cell.angle_beta   90.00
_cell.angle_gamma   90.00
#
_symmetry.space_group_name_H-M   'P 1'
#
loop_
_entity.id
_entity.type
_entity.pdbx_description
1 polymer ?
#
loop_
_entity_poly.entity_id
_entity_poly.type
_entity_poly.pdbx_seq_one_letter_code
_entity_poly.pdbx_strand_id
1 'polypeptide(L)'
;MKLYLIPAYKETIRNQGYGRIIKAAENAGYTTEVLNLQIQNKRFTAVIAEGAEIISQDKSKFKAILGFSTGALIAYEISTKVAFDKAFFCSLSPLLDKDMPKTITPYVKYFGKDTVLDLKKQKYGTSLADKTFFFTGDHEGRKLIGRTKTLAEKNNGNLIIIQGNDHELNARYIKQISLKL
;
A
#
# COMPACT_ATOMS: atom_id res chain seq x y z
N MET A 1 8.06 7.39 -17.04
CA MET A 1 8.28 6.77 -15.70
C MET A 1 7.20 5.72 -15.50
N LYS A 2 7.34 4.77 -14.56
CA LYS A 2 6.30 3.75 -14.34
C LYS A 2 5.77 3.79 -12.91
N LEU A 3 4.45 3.76 -12.76
CA LEU A 3 3.76 3.69 -11.47
C LEU A 3 3.04 2.35 -11.37
N TYR A 4 3.36 1.55 -10.36
CA TYR A 4 2.62 0.34 -10.01
C TYR A 4 1.54 0.70 -8.99
N LEU A 5 0.28 0.47 -9.36
CA LEU A 5 -0.88 0.76 -8.52
C LEU A 5 -1.49 -0.53 -7.99
N ILE A 6 -1.57 -0.67 -6.67
CA ILE A 6 -2.13 -1.84 -5.99
C ILE A 6 -3.43 -1.44 -5.27
N PRO A 7 -4.60 -1.86 -5.77
CA PRO A 7 -5.88 -1.59 -5.13
C PRO A 7 -6.04 -2.26 -3.76
N ALA A 8 -7.05 -1.82 -3.02
CA ALA A 8 -7.45 -2.46 -1.78
C ALA A 8 -8.13 -3.83 -2.02
N TYR A 9 -8.38 -4.55 -0.93
CA TYR A 9 -9.00 -5.87 -0.93
C TYR A 9 -10.36 -5.84 -1.63
N LYS A 10 -10.52 -6.66 -2.67
CA LYS A 10 -11.71 -6.73 -3.54
C LYS A 10 -12.08 -5.44 -4.26
N GLU A 11 -11.26 -4.38 -4.13
CA GLU A 11 -11.45 -3.18 -4.94
C GLU A 11 -10.88 -3.39 -6.34
N THR A 12 -11.47 -2.67 -7.29
CA THR A 12 -11.00 -2.60 -8.67
C THR A 12 -10.86 -1.14 -9.07
N ILE A 13 -10.16 -0.88 -10.17
CA ILE A 13 -9.99 0.46 -10.72
C ILE A 13 -11.29 1.16 -11.16
N ARG A 14 -12.43 0.45 -11.10
CA ARG A 14 -13.75 1.05 -11.30
C ARG A 14 -14.13 2.04 -10.19
N ASN A 15 -13.48 1.98 -9.03
CA ASN A 15 -13.60 3.04 -8.03
C ASN A 15 -13.01 4.34 -8.61
N GLN A 16 -13.80 5.42 -8.60
CA GLN A 16 -13.39 6.72 -9.14
C GLN A 16 -12.08 7.24 -8.55
N GLY A 17 -11.76 6.84 -7.31
CA GLY A 17 -10.50 7.17 -6.65
C GLY A 17 -9.27 6.79 -7.49
N TYR A 18 -9.23 5.54 -7.96
CA TYR A 18 -8.11 5.03 -8.75
C TYR A 18 -8.02 5.68 -10.13
N GLY A 19 -9.14 5.91 -10.80
CA GLY A 19 -9.14 6.61 -12.09
C GLY A 19 -8.54 8.01 -12.00
N ARG A 20 -8.81 8.73 -10.90
CA ARG A 20 -8.20 10.05 -10.66
C ARG A 20 -6.70 9.96 -10.33
N ILE A 21 -6.26 8.92 -9.62
CA ILE A 21 -4.82 8.67 -9.39
C ILE A 21 -4.12 8.38 -10.71
N ILE A 22 -4.66 7.50 -11.55
CA ILE A 22 -4.10 7.14 -12.85
C ILE A 22 -3.94 8.40 -13.70
N LYS A 23 -4.99 9.22 -13.81
CA LYS A 23 -4.94 10.49 -14.54
C LYS A 23 -3.91 11.46 -13.97
N ALA A 24 -3.80 11.55 -12.64
CA ALA A 24 -2.78 12.40 -12.01
C ALA A 24 -1.35 11.90 -12.29
N ALA A 25 -1.15 10.59 -12.30
CA ALA A 25 0.14 9.97 -12.62
C ALA A 25 0.51 10.17 -14.09
N GLU A 26 -0.44 10.01 -15.01
CA GLU A 26 -0.26 10.28 -16.44
C GLU A 26 0.12 11.74 -16.68
N ASN A 27 -0.58 12.68 -16.04
CA ASN A 27 -0.24 14.11 -16.10
C ASN A 27 1.17 14.41 -15.56
N ALA A 28 1.67 13.59 -14.63
CA ALA A 28 3.03 13.69 -14.09
C ALA A 28 4.06 12.90 -14.92
N GLY A 29 3.69 12.29 -16.05
CA GLY A 29 4.61 11.57 -16.95
C GLY A 29 4.84 10.09 -16.57
N TYR A 30 3.95 9.50 -15.78
CA TYR A 30 3.95 8.07 -15.47
C TYR A 30 3.01 7.30 -16.40
N THR A 31 3.49 6.16 -16.91
CA THR A 31 2.59 5.09 -17.34
C THR A 31 2.19 4.30 -16.10
N THR A 32 0.89 4.09 -15.89
CA THR A 32 0.40 3.35 -14.72
C THR A 32 0.12 1.90 -15.08
N GLU A 33 0.68 0.96 -14.33
CA GLU A 33 0.31 -0.45 -14.36
C GLU A 33 -0.43 -0.82 -13.08
N VAL A 34 -1.62 -1.40 -13.24
CA VAL A 34 -2.46 -1.80 -12.13
C VAL A 34 -2.18 -3.27 -11.82
N LEU A 35 -1.65 -3.54 -10.63
CA LEU A 35 -1.38 -4.89 -10.17
C LEU A 35 -2.51 -5.34 -9.25
N ASN A 36 -3.36 -6.25 -9.74
CA ASN A 36 -4.49 -6.78 -8.97
C ASN A 36 -4.05 -7.89 -8.00
N LEU A 37 -3.12 -7.56 -7.10
CA LEU A 37 -2.59 -8.48 -6.10
C LEU A 37 -3.58 -8.59 -4.94
N GLN A 38 -4.15 -9.78 -4.75
CA GLN A 38 -5.17 -10.05 -3.72
C GLN A 38 -4.66 -11.11 -2.74
N ILE A 39 -4.88 -10.87 -1.45
CA ILE A 39 -4.45 -11.78 -0.37
C ILE A 39 -5.46 -12.87 -0.05
N GLN A 40 -6.66 -12.83 -0.65
CA GLN A 40 -7.72 -13.79 -0.36
C GLN A 40 -7.31 -15.22 -0.73
N ASN A 41 -7.34 -16.12 0.26
CA ASN A 41 -7.01 -17.54 0.12
C ASN A 41 -5.62 -17.78 -0.48
N LYS A 42 -4.70 -16.81 -0.34
CA LYS A 42 -3.31 -16.88 -0.78
C LYS A 42 -2.39 -16.51 0.37
N ARG A 43 -1.30 -17.25 0.56
CA ARG A 43 -0.26 -16.86 1.53
C ARG A 43 0.24 -15.47 1.19
N PHE A 44 0.29 -14.59 2.18
CA PHE A 44 0.68 -13.20 1.98
C PHE A 44 2.07 -13.10 1.35
N THR A 45 3.02 -13.90 1.84
CA THR A 45 4.39 -14.02 1.30
C THR A 45 4.43 -14.42 -0.18
N ALA A 46 3.51 -15.27 -0.63
CA ALA A 46 3.41 -15.65 -2.04
C ALA A 46 2.91 -14.48 -2.91
N VAL A 47 1.95 -13.69 -2.41
CA VAL A 47 1.48 -12.47 -3.10
C VAL A 47 2.60 -11.43 -3.21
N ILE A 48 3.41 -11.28 -2.17
CA ILE A 48 4.58 -10.38 -2.20
C ILE A 48 5.62 -10.88 -3.21
N ALA A 49 5.89 -12.19 -3.26
CA ALA A 49 6.82 -12.77 -4.22
C ALA A 49 6.34 -12.57 -5.67
N GLU A 50 5.06 -12.84 -5.94
CA GLU A 50 4.41 -12.61 -7.24
C GLU A 50 4.57 -11.15 -7.70
N GLY A 51 4.22 -10.19 -6.83
CA GLY A 51 4.36 -8.76 -7.16
C GLY A 51 5.82 -8.31 -7.35
N ALA A 52 6.73 -8.80 -6.51
CA ALA A 52 8.16 -8.49 -6.64
C ALA A 52 8.75 -9.05 -7.93
N GLU A 53 8.35 -10.25 -8.34
CA GLU A 53 8.78 -10.89 -9.59
C GLU A 53 8.34 -10.07 -10.81
N ILE A 54 7.04 -9.73 -10.89
CA ILE A 54 6.48 -8.90 -11.97
C ILE A 54 7.27 -7.59 -12.12
N ILE A 55 7.52 -6.90 -11.01
CA ILE A 55 8.18 -5.59 -11.03
C ILE A 55 9.68 -5.71 -11.32
N SER A 56 10.33 -6.81 -10.94
CA SER A 56 11.76 -7.02 -11.17
C SER A 56 12.10 -7.29 -12.64
N GLN A 57 11.14 -7.79 -13.41
CA GLN A 57 11.28 -7.99 -14.86
C GLN A 57 11.18 -6.69 -15.65
N ASP A 58 10.65 -5.62 -15.04
CA ASP A 58 10.50 -4.33 -15.69
C ASP A 58 11.80 -3.50 -15.68
N LYS A 59 12.21 -3.08 -16.88
CA LYS A 59 13.47 -2.33 -17.13
C LYS A 59 13.31 -0.81 -17.05
N SER A 60 12.17 -0.29 -16.59
CA SER A 60 11.95 1.14 -16.43
C SER A 60 12.99 1.74 -15.50
N LYS A 61 13.67 2.79 -15.96
CA LYS A 61 14.69 3.50 -15.18
C LYS A 61 14.14 4.12 -13.90
N PHE A 62 12.89 4.61 -13.96
CA PHE A 62 12.22 5.25 -12.84
C PHE A 62 10.92 4.51 -12.52
N LYS A 63 10.84 3.97 -11.29
CA LYS A 63 9.74 3.15 -10.78
C LYS A 63 9.16 3.77 -9.52
N ALA A 64 7.84 3.86 -9.48
CA ALA A 64 7.09 4.20 -8.29
C ALA A 64 6.09 3.12 -7.95
N ILE A 65 5.76 2.97 -6.67
CA ILE A 65 4.71 2.05 -6.22
C ILE A 65 3.70 2.79 -5.33
N LEU A 66 2.41 2.56 -5.55
CA LEU A 66 1.33 3.12 -4.76
C LEU A 66 0.37 2.01 -4.37
N GLY A 67 -0.04 2.00 -3.11
CA GLY A 67 -1.12 1.14 -2.65
C GLY A 67 -2.08 1.87 -1.71
N PHE A 68 -3.31 1.37 -1.63
CA PHE A 68 -4.33 1.83 -0.69
C PHE A 68 -4.82 0.68 0.21
N SER A 69 -5.02 0.95 1.50
CA SER A 69 -5.54 -0.03 2.47
C SER A 69 -4.67 -1.31 2.52
N THR A 70 -5.24 -2.49 2.27
CA THR A 70 -4.48 -3.74 2.14
C THR A 70 -3.51 -3.71 0.95
N GLY A 71 -3.84 -2.98 -0.12
CA GLY A 71 -2.92 -2.74 -1.24
C GLY A 71 -1.69 -1.93 -0.82
N ALA A 72 -1.85 -1.00 0.13
CA ALA A 72 -0.71 -0.26 0.71
C ALA A 72 0.21 -1.19 1.52
N LEU A 73 -0.36 -2.17 2.22
CA LEU A 73 0.42 -3.19 2.92
C LEU A 73 1.22 -4.07 1.94
N ILE A 74 0.60 -4.51 0.84
CA ILE A 74 1.28 -5.26 -0.21
C ILE A 74 2.39 -4.42 -0.84
N ALA A 75 2.09 -3.18 -1.23
CA ALA A 75 3.05 -2.23 -1.80
C ALA A 75 4.24 -2.00 -0.85
N TYR A 76 3.97 -1.81 0.44
CA TYR A 76 5.00 -1.63 1.45
C TYR A 76 5.93 -2.84 1.50
N GLU A 77 5.39 -4.05 1.63
CA GLU A 77 6.20 -5.25 1.76
C GLU A 77 6.97 -5.59 0.46
N ILE A 78 6.40 -5.31 -0.72
CA ILE A 78 7.14 -5.37 -1.99
C ILE A 78 8.31 -4.37 -1.99
N SER A 79 8.09 -3.14 -1.51
CA SER A 79 9.14 -2.12 -1.43
C SER A 79 10.29 -2.48 -0.49
N THR A 80 10.11 -3.45 0.41
CA THR A 80 11.21 -3.97 1.24
C THR A 80 12.13 -4.94 0.48
N LYS A 81 11.71 -5.39 -0.71
CA LYS A 81 12.41 -6.38 -1.54
C LYS A 81 12.89 -5.82 -2.87
N VAL A 82 12.22 -4.79 -3.37
CA VAL A 82 12.50 -4.15 -4.65
C VAL A 82 12.72 -2.66 -4.43
N ALA A 83 13.76 -2.09 -5.04
CA ALA A 83 14.03 -0.66 -4.99
C ALA A 83 13.09 0.14 -5.89
N PHE A 84 12.70 1.32 -5.42
CA PHE A 84 11.84 2.28 -6.13
C PHE A 84 12.35 3.70 -5.90
N ASP A 85 12.12 4.60 -6.86
CA ASP A 85 12.44 6.02 -6.67
C ASP A 85 11.43 6.69 -5.74
N LYS A 86 10.17 6.24 -5.79
CA LYS A 86 9.09 6.74 -4.94
C LYS A 86 8.17 5.61 -4.48
N ALA A 87 7.71 5.68 -3.24
CA ALA A 87 6.66 4.80 -2.74
C ALA A 87 5.59 5.58 -1.96
N PHE A 88 4.33 5.23 -2.20
CA PHE A 88 3.15 5.89 -1.66
C PHE A 88 2.27 4.87 -0.93
N PHE A 89 2.24 4.94 0.40
CA PHE A 89 1.50 3.99 1.23
C PHE A 89 0.29 4.70 1.85
N CYS A 90 -0.90 4.41 1.33
CA CYS A 90 -2.13 5.10 1.69
C CYS A 90 -3.00 4.25 2.61
N SER A 91 -3.31 4.75 3.81
CA SER A 91 -4.16 4.06 4.80
C SER A 91 -3.66 2.64 5.10
N LEU A 92 -2.36 2.50 5.38
CA LEU A 92 -1.67 1.21 5.50
C LEU A 92 -2.31 0.34 6.59
N SER A 93 -2.90 -0.78 6.18
CA SER A 93 -3.63 -1.68 7.08
C SER A 93 -2.67 -2.35 8.08
N PRO A 94 -2.86 -2.17 9.41
CA PRO A 94 -2.00 -2.75 10.43
C PRO A 94 -2.36 -4.24 10.65
N LEU A 95 -1.80 -5.14 9.84
CA LEU A 95 -2.15 -6.57 9.81
C LEU A 95 -0.96 -7.52 10.06
N LEU A 96 0.26 -7.03 10.29
CA LEU A 96 1.42 -7.91 10.50
C LEU A 96 1.75 -8.09 11.98
N ASP A 97 2.30 -9.25 12.34
CA ASP A 97 2.80 -9.56 13.70
C ASP A 97 1.77 -9.19 14.80
N LYS A 98 2.19 -8.36 15.76
CA LYS A 98 1.39 -7.86 16.88
C LYS A 98 0.22 -6.97 16.46
N ASP A 99 0.18 -6.54 15.21
CA ASP A 99 -0.95 -5.79 14.69
C ASP A 99 -2.11 -6.67 14.25
N MET A 100 -1.88 -7.96 14.00
CA MET A 100 -2.99 -8.89 13.83
C MET A 100 -3.75 -9.02 15.17
N PRO A 101 -5.09 -8.82 15.21
CA PRO A 101 -5.84 -8.95 16.45
C PRO A 101 -5.77 -10.36 17.03
N LYS A 102 -5.92 -10.47 18.36
CA LYS A 102 -6.00 -11.78 19.05
C LYS A 102 -7.15 -12.62 18.49
N THR A 103 -8.30 -12.00 18.25
CA THR A 103 -9.46 -12.63 17.62
C THR A 103 -9.32 -12.58 16.10
N ILE A 104 -8.88 -13.70 15.51
CA ILE A 104 -8.62 -13.77 14.07
C ILE A 104 -9.83 -14.16 13.21
N THR A 105 -10.92 -14.64 13.82
CA THR A 105 -12.08 -15.20 13.10
C THR A 105 -12.65 -14.27 12.01
N PRO A 106 -12.82 -12.95 12.25
CA PRO A 106 -13.28 -12.05 11.19
C PRO A 106 -12.31 -12.01 10.00
N TYR A 107 -11.01 -11.94 10.27
CA TYR A 107 -9.97 -11.91 9.24
C TYR A 107 -9.88 -13.23 8.47
N VAL A 108 -10.09 -14.36 9.14
CA VAL A 108 -10.14 -15.67 8.47
C VAL A 108 -11.30 -15.73 7.48
N LYS A 109 -12.45 -15.14 7.81
CA LYS A 109 -13.60 -15.04 6.89
C LYS A 109 -13.28 -14.20 5.64
N TYR A 110 -12.52 -13.12 5.79
CA TYR A 110 -12.15 -12.25 4.67
C TYR A 110 -10.99 -12.80 3.84
N PHE A 111 -9.93 -13.22 4.49
CA PHE A 111 -8.65 -13.51 3.85
C PHE A 111 -8.35 -15.01 3.73
N GLY A 112 -9.00 -15.86 4.50
CA GLY A 112 -8.66 -17.28 4.59
C GLY A 112 -7.66 -17.56 5.72
N LYS A 113 -7.70 -18.78 6.26
CA LYS A 113 -6.92 -19.18 7.43
C LYS A 113 -5.41 -19.08 7.17
N ASP A 114 -4.95 -19.58 6.03
CA ASP A 114 -3.53 -19.63 5.71
C ASP A 114 -2.94 -18.23 5.54
N THR A 115 -3.68 -17.32 4.90
CA THR A 115 -3.29 -15.91 4.77
C THR A 115 -3.12 -15.25 6.13
N VAL A 116 -4.07 -15.43 7.04
CA VAL A 116 -4.01 -14.82 8.38
C VAL A 116 -2.86 -15.38 9.20
N LEU A 117 -2.63 -16.69 9.14
CA LEU A 117 -1.48 -17.32 9.81
C LEU A 117 -0.15 -16.84 9.22
N ASP A 118 -0.09 -16.60 7.92
CA ASP A 118 1.11 -16.09 7.25
C ASP A 118 1.38 -14.63 7.63
N LEU A 119 0.36 -13.77 7.61
CA LEU A 119 0.41 -12.36 8.05
C LEU A 119 0.92 -12.24 9.50
N LYS A 120 0.42 -13.07 10.40
CA LYS A 120 0.81 -13.07 11.82
C LYS A 120 2.29 -13.41 12.04
N LYS A 121 2.93 -14.10 11.10
CA LYS A 121 4.37 -14.45 11.16
C LYS A 121 5.27 -13.37 10.58
N GLN A 122 4.73 -12.46 9.77
CA GLN A 122 5.53 -11.42 9.13
C GLN A 122 5.75 -10.25 10.07
N LYS A 123 6.92 -9.61 9.96
CA LYS A 123 7.24 -8.35 10.61
C LYS A 123 7.40 -7.28 9.55
N TYR A 124 7.06 -6.04 9.88
CA TYR A 124 7.31 -4.90 9.00
C TYR A 124 8.81 -4.76 8.72
N GLY A 125 9.19 -4.84 7.44
CA GLY A 125 10.56 -4.57 6.97
C GLY A 125 10.89 -3.07 6.94
N THR A 126 11.92 -2.70 6.18
CA THR A 126 12.25 -1.31 5.83
C THR A 126 12.17 -1.20 4.32
N SER A 127 11.47 -0.19 3.82
CA SER A 127 11.36 0.13 2.40
C SER A 127 12.73 0.49 1.84
N LEU A 128 13.01 -0.04 0.65
CA LEU A 128 14.20 0.26 -0.16
C LEU A 128 13.93 1.41 -1.14
N ALA A 129 12.81 2.13 -0.98
CA ALA A 129 12.49 3.25 -1.85
C ALA A 129 13.23 4.53 -1.41
N ASP A 130 13.76 5.29 -2.37
CA ASP A 130 14.52 6.51 -2.10
C ASP A 130 13.67 7.59 -1.43
N LYS A 131 12.41 7.72 -1.86
CA LYS A 131 11.43 8.62 -1.27
C LYS A 131 10.17 7.87 -0.90
N THR A 132 9.86 7.82 0.39
CA THR A 132 8.64 7.21 0.90
C THR A 132 7.66 8.26 1.40
N PHE A 133 6.39 8.06 1.10
CA PHE A 133 5.27 8.88 1.54
C PHE A 133 4.23 7.98 2.20
N PHE A 134 3.91 8.30 3.45
CA PHE A 134 2.91 7.60 4.24
C PHE A 134 1.73 8.52 4.46
N PHE A 135 0.56 8.10 4.00
CA PHE A 135 -0.66 8.88 4.09
C PHE A 135 -1.64 8.19 5.04
N THR A 136 -2.34 8.97 5.85
CA THR A 136 -3.41 8.48 6.73
C THR A 136 -4.42 9.60 6.96
N GLY A 137 -5.69 9.24 7.08
CA GLY A 137 -6.73 10.15 7.54
C GLY A 137 -6.64 10.38 9.06
N ASP A 138 -6.99 11.57 9.53
CA ASP A 138 -7.02 11.89 10.96
C ASP A 138 -8.22 11.26 11.70
N HIS A 139 -9.27 10.84 10.98
CA HIS A 139 -10.43 10.13 11.54
C HIS A 139 -10.30 8.59 11.44
N GLU A 140 -9.20 8.09 10.87
CA GLU A 140 -8.97 6.65 10.80
C GLU A 140 -8.74 6.02 12.19
N GLY A 141 -8.85 4.70 12.26
CA GLY A 141 -8.64 3.98 13.51
C GLY A 141 -7.25 4.26 14.11
N ARG A 142 -7.20 4.55 15.43
CA ARG A 142 -5.96 4.92 16.14
C ARG A 142 -4.78 3.97 15.88
N LYS A 143 -5.07 2.66 15.75
CA LYS A 143 -4.06 1.63 15.45
C LYS A 143 -3.41 1.84 14.08
N LEU A 144 -4.20 2.18 13.08
CA LEU A 144 -3.72 2.47 11.73
C LEU A 144 -2.87 3.73 11.75
N ILE A 145 -3.40 4.83 12.32
CA ILE A 145 -2.67 6.10 12.43
C ILE A 145 -1.33 5.89 13.14
N GLY A 146 -1.35 5.22 14.29
CA GLY A 146 -0.14 4.91 15.06
C GLY A 146 0.87 4.09 14.26
N ARG A 147 0.42 3.06 13.54
CA ARG A 147 1.29 2.25 12.68
C ARG A 147 1.88 3.07 11.54
N THR A 148 1.08 3.86 10.84
CA THR A 148 1.55 4.73 9.75
C THR A 148 2.63 5.69 10.25
N LYS A 149 2.44 6.32 11.43
CA LYS A 149 3.46 7.19 12.06
C LYS A 149 4.77 6.43 12.31
N THR A 150 4.70 5.29 12.99
CA THR A 150 5.88 4.47 13.30
C THR A 150 6.62 4.02 12.04
N LEU A 151 5.91 3.65 10.97
CA LEU A 151 6.55 3.25 9.72
C LEU A 151 7.15 4.44 8.98
N ALA A 152 6.50 5.61 8.98
CA ALA A 152 7.10 6.82 8.43
C ALA A 152 8.43 7.15 9.12
N GLU A 153 8.44 7.18 10.45
CA GLU A 153 9.67 7.42 11.22
C GLU A 153 10.75 6.36 10.92
N LYS A 154 10.38 5.07 10.96
CA LYS A 154 11.31 3.96 10.70
C LYS A 154 11.97 4.05 9.32
N ASN A 155 11.24 4.52 8.31
CA ASN A 155 11.70 4.59 6.92
C ASN A 155 12.26 5.96 6.54
N ASN A 156 12.45 6.88 7.51
CA ASN A 156 12.75 8.29 7.24
C ASN A 156 11.82 8.89 6.17
N GLY A 157 10.55 8.47 6.21
CA GLY A 157 9.53 8.78 5.24
C GLY A 157 8.70 10.00 5.60
N ASN A 158 8.05 10.55 4.60
CA ASN A 158 7.20 11.73 4.75
C ASN A 158 5.81 11.29 5.23
N LEU A 159 5.45 11.61 6.47
CA LEU A 159 4.10 11.43 6.99
C LEU A 159 3.18 12.57 6.52
N ILE A 160 2.03 12.22 5.95
CA ILE A 160 1.01 13.16 5.48
C ILE A 160 -0.32 12.77 6.11
N ILE A 161 -0.80 13.60 7.04
CA ILE A 161 -2.11 13.42 7.68
C ILE A 161 -3.15 14.22 6.92
N ILE A 162 -4.16 13.54 6.39
CA ILE A 162 -5.23 14.16 5.60
C ILE A 162 -6.37 14.53 6.55
N GLN A 163 -6.57 15.83 6.72
CA GLN A 163 -7.53 16.37 7.68
C GLN A 163 -8.99 16.09 7.29
N GLY A 164 -9.80 15.75 8.29
CA GLY A 164 -11.20 15.38 8.19
C GLY A 164 -11.46 14.21 7.25
N ASN A 165 -10.59 13.20 7.25
CA ASN A 165 -10.64 12.08 6.31
C ASN A 165 -10.72 10.74 7.03
N ASP A 166 -11.68 9.92 6.61
CA ASP A 166 -11.82 8.53 7.02
C ASP A 166 -10.97 7.61 6.13
N HIS A 167 -11.22 6.30 6.22
CA HIS A 167 -10.56 5.25 5.44
C HIS A 167 -11.09 5.19 4.00
N GLU A 168 -10.97 6.29 3.26
CA GLU A 168 -11.48 6.44 1.89
C GLU A 168 -10.52 7.21 0.98
N LEU A 169 -10.36 6.70 -0.24
CA LEU A 169 -9.55 7.30 -1.30
C LEU A 169 -10.28 8.43 -2.04
N ASN A 170 -10.65 9.47 -1.30
CA ASN A 170 -11.42 10.59 -1.84
C ASN A 170 -10.54 11.69 -2.48
N ALA A 171 -11.16 12.80 -2.89
CA ALA A 171 -10.48 13.91 -3.57
C ALA A 171 -9.35 14.56 -2.76
N ARG A 172 -9.44 14.61 -1.42
CA ARG A 172 -8.38 15.18 -0.56
C ARG A 172 -7.15 14.29 -0.60
N TYR A 173 -7.37 12.97 -0.53
CA TYR A 173 -6.33 11.96 -0.66
C TYR A 173 -5.58 12.09 -1.98
N ILE A 174 -6.36 12.12 -3.07
CA ILE A 174 -5.81 12.24 -4.43
C ILE A 174 -5.01 13.52 -4.59
N LYS A 175 -5.52 14.67 -4.10
CA LYS A 175 -4.81 15.95 -4.17
C LYS A 175 -3.43 15.85 -3.53
N GLN A 176 -3.32 15.23 -2.35
CA GLN A 176 -2.04 15.07 -1.66
C GLN A 176 -1.09 14.14 -2.42
N ILE A 177 -1.60 13.04 -3.00
CA ILE A 177 -0.81 12.15 -3.84
C ILE A 177 -0.29 12.91 -5.07
N SER A 178 -1.15 13.66 -5.77
CA SER A 178 -0.80 14.40 -6.99
C SER A 178 0.31 15.44 -6.78
N LEU A 179 0.39 16.05 -5.59
CA LEU A 179 1.47 16.99 -5.25
C LEU A 179 2.85 16.31 -5.06
N LYS A 180 2.88 14.99 -5.00
CA LYS A 180 4.08 14.19 -4.72
C LYS A 180 4.49 13.25 -5.86
N LEU A 181 3.59 13.01 -6.82
CA LEU A 181 3.88 12.38 -8.11
C LEU A 181 4.86 13.27 -8.90
#